data_AF-A0A970CBK8-F1
#
_entry.id   AF-A0A970CBK8-F1
#
_cell.length_a   1.000
_cell.length_b   1.000
_cell.length_c   1.000
_cell.angle_alpha   90.00
_cell.angle_beta   90.00
_cell.angle_gamma   90.00
#
_symmetry.space_group_name_H-M   'P 1'
#
loop_
_entity.id
_entity.type
_entity.pdbx_description
1 polymer ?
#
loop_
_entity_poly.entity_id
_entity_poly.type
_entity_poly.pdbx_seq_one_letter_code
_entity_poly.pdbx_strand_id
1 'polypeptide(L)'
;MKRMKKDIARVMDEAVARGETPCVLTLVWLNGEEKCFHASGYGDMGRKEPAERENLLRIHSLTKPMTAVAAMTLVERGELDLYAPVSDFLEGFRDQHVIDADGKTLPVNNPMRVYDLLTMTSGLCYPGSDTPAQRAMAKLYAELEADSLAGNLPDTVGVANRMGRAPLAFQPGSRWLYGVSADVLGAVIQAVSGQPLDEYMAEVLFEPLGMRDTGFVVPPEKVGRLATLYEHRDGILSPVLPAPGSLNDRYARRAFVSGGGGLVSTIDDLLAFARMLLAGGELDGERVLSRRGVEWLTHNHLTLAQAATVPWDTMNGYGYGGLMRTMLDPARSHTLGEKGEFGWEGYAGAYMTVCPSAKLILLMLQHCTNSPLSPLMRRVRNIVYARVE
;
A
#
# COMPACT_ATOMS: atom_id res chain seq x y z
N MET A 1 16.00 -10.36 23.64
CA MET A 1 14.93 -11.04 22.86
C MET A 1 13.73 -11.51 23.70
N LYS A 2 13.88 -12.38 24.71
CA LYS A 2 12.73 -12.82 25.56
C LYS A 2 11.88 -11.66 26.14
N ARG A 3 12.54 -10.59 26.60
CA ARG A 3 11.87 -9.38 27.09
C ARG A 3 11.07 -8.64 26.00
N MET A 4 11.61 -8.55 24.79
CA MET A 4 10.91 -7.92 23.64
C MET A 4 9.60 -8.64 23.34
N LYS A 5 9.63 -9.98 23.21
CA LYS A 5 8.42 -10.78 22.98
C LYS A 5 7.38 -10.57 24.08
N LYS A 6 7.79 -10.56 25.35
CA LYS A 6 6.90 -10.31 26.50
C LYS A 6 6.26 -8.91 26.45
N ASP A 7 7.04 -7.89 26.13
CA ASP A 7 6.55 -6.51 26.05
C ASP A 7 5.59 -6.31 24.88
N ILE A 8 5.90 -6.90 23.72
CA ILE A 8 5.03 -6.92 22.54
C ILE A 8 3.70 -7.60 22.86
N ALA A 9 3.75 -8.81 23.40
CA ALA A 9 2.55 -9.58 23.76
C ALA A 9 1.66 -8.79 24.71
N ARG A 10 2.23 -8.24 25.79
CA ARG A 10 1.50 -7.43 26.76
C ARG A 10 0.77 -6.25 26.11
N VAL A 11 1.45 -5.46 25.28
CA VAL A 11 0.84 -4.27 24.65
C VAL A 11 -0.24 -4.66 23.64
N MET A 12 -0.05 -5.74 22.90
CA MET A 12 -1.05 -6.27 21.96
C MET A 12 -2.29 -6.79 22.68
N ASP A 13 -2.10 -7.64 23.68
CA ASP A 13 -3.20 -8.24 24.45
C ASP A 13 -4.01 -7.16 25.18
N GLU A 14 -3.34 -6.16 25.74
CA GLU A 14 -3.99 -4.99 26.34
C GLU A 14 -4.81 -4.18 25.32
N ALA A 15 -4.32 -3.99 24.10
CA ALA A 15 -5.04 -3.24 23.07
C ALA A 15 -6.30 -3.98 22.59
N VAL A 16 -6.20 -5.30 22.42
CA VAL A 16 -7.36 -6.16 22.13
C VAL A 16 -8.37 -6.12 23.28
N ALA A 17 -7.91 -6.26 24.53
CA ALA A 17 -8.78 -6.21 25.70
C ALA A 17 -9.52 -4.87 25.87
N ARG A 18 -8.92 -3.76 25.40
CA ARG A 18 -9.56 -2.42 25.37
C ARG A 18 -10.45 -2.18 24.15
N GLY A 19 -10.56 -3.13 23.22
CA GLY A 19 -11.33 -2.96 21.99
C GLY A 19 -10.70 -1.98 20.98
N GLU A 20 -9.38 -1.73 21.08
CA GLU A 20 -8.67 -0.88 20.12
C GLU A 20 -8.55 -1.55 18.74
N THR A 21 -8.51 -2.88 18.69
CA THR A 21 -8.43 -3.68 17.45
C THR A 21 -9.02 -5.08 17.71
N PRO A 22 -9.67 -5.73 16.73
CA PRO A 22 -10.19 -7.10 16.89
C PRO A 22 -9.05 -8.11 17.04
N CYS A 23 -7.94 -7.85 16.34
CA CYS A 23 -6.75 -8.67 16.36
C CYS A 23 -5.49 -7.87 15.98
N VAL A 24 -4.34 -8.46 16.26
CA VAL A 24 -3.06 -7.99 15.75
C VAL A 24 -2.09 -9.16 15.67
N LEU A 25 -1.39 -9.27 14.54
CA LEU A 25 -0.25 -10.17 14.35
C LEU A 25 1.00 -9.30 14.25
N THR A 26 2.09 -9.69 14.91
CA THR A 26 3.38 -9.01 14.82
C THR A 26 4.49 -10.01 14.57
N LEU A 27 5.32 -9.72 13.58
CA LEU A 27 6.53 -10.47 13.27
C LEU A 27 7.74 -9.53 13.26
N VAL A 28 8.79 -9.95 13.97
CA VAL A 28 10.09 -9.27 14.02
C VAL A 28 11.15 -10.22 13.48
N TRP A 29 11.72 -9.86 12.35
CA TRP A 29 12.88 -10.52 11.77
C TRP A 29 14.10 -9.64 11.98
N LEU A 30 15.14 -10.17 12.60
CA LEU A 30 16.33 -9.39 12.95
C LEU A 30 17.57 -10.26 12.80
N ASN A 31 18.59 -9.73 12.10
CA ASN A 31 19.85 -10.43 11.86
C ASN A 31 19.69 -11.80 11.19
N GLY A 32 18.79 -11.90 10.21
CA GLY A 32 18.61 -13.12 9.42
C GLY A 32 17.76 -14.20 10.09
N GLU A 33 17.07 -13.89 11.20
CA GLU A 33 16.22 -14.84 11.91
C GLU A 33 14.91 -14.21 12.41
N GLU A 34 13.84 -15.00 12.48
CA GLU A 34 12.63 -14.62 13.20
C GLU A 34 12.90 -14.58 14.71
N LYS A 35 12.89 -13.38 15.30
CA LYS A 35 13.09 -13.19 16.75
C LYS A 35 11.79 -13.16 17.54
N CYS A 36 10.67 -12.84 16.88
CA CYS A 36 9.38 -12.79 17.53
C CYS A 36 8.26 -12.97 16.49
N PHE A 37 7.35 -13.90 16.80
CA PHE A 37 5.98 -13.88 16.31
C PHE A 37 5.04 -13.87 17.52
N HIS A 38 4.01 -13.01 17.47
CA HIS A 38 2.89 -13.01 18.41
C HIS A 38 1.61 -12.68 17.65
N ALA A 39 0.51 -13.33 18.02
CA ALA A 39 -0.83 -13.03 17.55
C ALA A 39 -1.74 -12.84 18.76
N SER A 40 -2.66 -11.87 18.69
CA SER A 40 -3.61 -11.58 19.75
C SER A 40 -4.99 -11.27 19.15
N GLY A 41 -6.05 -11.63 19.88
CA GLY A 41 -7.43 -11.39 19.49
C GLY A 41 -7.99 -12.41 18.50
N TYR A 42 -8.97 -11.98 17.71
CA TYR A 42 -9.77 -12.85 16.86
C TYR A 42 -9.69 -12.43 15.40
N GLY A 43 -9.36 -13.38 14.52
CA GLY A 43 -9.51 -13.22 13.08
C GLY A 43 -10.98 -13.00 12.70
N ASP A 44 -11.90 -13.59 13.48
CA ASP A 44 -13.33 -13.31 13.42
C ASP A 44 -13.93 -13.26 14.84
N MET A 45 -14.34 -12.07 15.29
CA MET A 45 -14.94 -11.90 16.62
C MET A 45 -16.33 -12.54 16.74
N GLY A 46 -17.10 -12.59 15.65
CA GLY A 46 -18.47 -13.14 15.66
C GLY A 46 -18.47 -14.66 15.84
N ARG A 47 -17.55 -15.33 15.16
CA ARG A 47 -17.32 -16.79 15.25
C ARG A 47 -16.35 -17.17 16.38
N LYS A 48 -15.70 -16.17 17.00
CA LYS A 48 -14.64 -16.33 18.01
C LYS A 48 -13.47 -17.16 17.50
N GLU A 49 -13.12 -16.98 16.23
CA GLU A 49 -11.97 -17.63 15.63
C GLU A 49 -10.71 -16.84 15.99
N PRO A 50 -9.70 -17.47 16.61
CA PRO A 50 -8.49 -16.76 17.01
C PRO A 50 -7.77 -16.21 15.79
N ALA A 51 -7.01 -15.13 16.01
CA ALA A 51 -6.07 -14.66 15.00
C ALA A 51 -4.89 -15.64 14.90
N GLU A 52 -4.63 -16.14 13.70
CA GLU A 52 -3.63 -17.16 13.38
C GLU A 52 -2.66 -16.65 12.32
N ARG A 53 -1.44 -17.20 12.32
CA ARG A 53 -0.34 -16.77 11.42
C ARG A 53 -0.73 -16.87 9.95
N GLU A 54 -1.56 -17.87 9.65
CA GLU A 54 -2.04 -18.24 8.33
C GLU A 54 -3.26 -17.42 7.89
N ASN A 55 -3.79 -16.52 8.73
CA ASN A 55 -4.91 -15.68 8.31
C ASN A 55 -4.53 -14.83 7.09
N LEU A 56 -5.46 -14.75 6.14
CA LEU A 56 -5.42 -13.82 5.02
C LEU A 56 -5.97 -12.47 5.50
N LEU A 57 -5.22 -11.40 5.25
CA LEU A 57 -5.60 -10.04 5.62
C LEU A 57 -5.62 -9.13 4.41
N ARG A 58 -6.55 -8.18 4.41
CA ARG A 58 -6.64 -7.11 3.42
C ARG A 58 -5.53 -6.11 3.70
N ILE A 59 -4.50 -6.06 2.87
CA ILE A 59 -3.32 -5.22 3.15
C ILE A 59 -3.48 -3.78 2.65
N HIS A 60 -4.52 -3.51 1.85
CA HIS A 60 -4.83 -2.20 1.30
C HIS A 60 -3.57 -1.52 0.74
N SER A 61 -3.28 -0.29 1.16
CA SER A 61 -2.19 0.52 0.63
C SER A 61 -0.79 -0.10 0.73
N LEU A 62 -0.58 -1.14 1.54
CA LEU A 62 0.66 -1.92 1.50
C LEU A 62 0.84 -2.71 0.19
N THR A 63 -0.20 -2.76 -0.67
CA THR A 63 -0.11 -3.18 -2.08
C THR A 63 0.85 -2.30 -2.88
N LYS A 64 0.91 -0.99 -2.59
CA LYS A 64 1.59 -0.01 -3.44
C LYS A 64 3.10 -0.29 -3.62
N PRO A 65 3.88 -0.62 -2.56
CA PRO A 65 5.27 -1.07 -2.73
C PRO A 65 5.43 -2.25 -3.70
N MET A 66 4.51 -3.22 -3.69
CA MET A 66 4.56 -4.37 -4.61
C MET A 66 4.29 -3.94 -6.05
N THR A 67 3.32 -3.04 -6.27
CA THR A 67 3.06 -2.42 -7.58
C THR A 67 4.28 -1.64 -8.08
N ALA A 68 4.97 -0.91 -7.18
CA ALA A 68 6.18 -0.18 -7.53
C ALA A 68 7.33 -1.12 -7.95
N VAL A 69 7.51 -2.23 -7.23
CA VAL A 69 8.47 -3.29 -7.60
C VAL A 69 8.15 -3.86 -8.96
N ALA A 70 6.89 -4.23 -9.21
CA ALA A 70 6.45 -4.74 -10.51
C ALA A 70 6.73 -3.74 -11.64
N ALA A 71 6.43 -2.44 -11.46
CA ALA A 71 6.79 -1.41 -12.45
C ALA A 71 8.30 -1.35 -12.70
N MET A 72 9.12 -1.42 -11.65
CA MET A 72 10.58 -1.36 -11.80
C MET A 72 11.17 -2.59 -12.50
N THR A 73 10.50 -3.75 -12.50
CA THR A 73 10.94 -4.88 -13.33
C THR A 73 10.89 -4.54 -14.82
N LEU A 74 9.86 -3.82 -15.28
CA LEU A 74 9.75 -3.34 -16.66
C LEU A 74 10.82 -2.27 -16.97
N VAL A 75 11.10 -1.40 -15.99
CA VAL A 75 12.15 -0.38 -16.11
C VAL A 75 13.53 -1.03 -16.27
N GLU A 76 13.86 -2.04 -15.47
CA GLU A 76 15.15 -2.74 -15.56
C GLU A 76 15.31 -3.56 -16.85
N ARG A 77 14.19 -3.97 -17.46
CA ARG A 77 14.17 -4.60 -18.80
C ARG A 77 14.25 -3.59 -19.95
N GLY A 78 14.15 -2.28 -19.66
CA GLY A 78 14.14 -1.22 -20.67
C GLY A 78 12.80 -1.07 -21.41
N GLU A 79 11.73 -1.67 -20.89
CA GLU A 79 10.39 -1.66 -21.49
C GLU A 79 9.55 -0.46 -21.03
N LEU A 80 9.89 0.12 -19.86
CA LEU A 80 9.22 1.27 -19.28
C LEU A 80 10.22 2.39 -18.98
N ASP A 81 10.01 3.57 -19.56
CA ASP A 81 10.75 4.78 -19.21
C ASP A 81 9.98 5.60 -18.16
N LEU A 82 10.65 5.93 -17.05
CA LEU A 82 10.08 6.74 -15.98
C LEU A 82 9.75 8.18 -16.43
N TYR A 83 10.44 8.70 -17.45
CA TYR A 83 10.17 10.01 -18.02
C TYR A 83 9.06 9.99 -19.08
N ALA A 84 8.62 8.81 -19.51
CA ALA A 84 7.54 8.70 -20.49
C ALA A 84 6.25 9.32 -19.94
N PRO A 85 5.53 10.08 -20.77
CA PRO A 85 4.15 10.47 -20.49
C PRO A 85 3.25 9.26 -20.24
N VAL A 86 2.38 9.34 -19.23
CA VAL A 86 1.35 8.31 -18.98
C VAL A 86 0.39 8.18 -20.19
N SER A 87 0.20 9.27 -20.94
CA SER A 87 -0.63 9.32 -22.15
C SER A 87 -0.16 8.44 -23.31
N ASP A 88 1.10 7.98 -23.26
CA ASP A 88 1.64 7.05 -24.26
C ASP A 88 1.07 5.64 -24.08
N PHE A 89 0.67 5.31 -22.85
CA PHE A 89 0.12 4.00 -22.47
C PHE A 89 -1.40 4.04 -22.26
N LEU A 90 -1.91 5.16 -21.76
CA LEU A 90 -3.31 5.31 -21.33
C LEU A 90 -3.95 6.53 -21.98
N GLU A 91 -4.86 6.32 -22.93
CA GLU A 91 -5.50 7.39 -23.71
C GLU A 91 -6.24 8.44 -22.86
N GLY A 92 -6.77 8.04 -21.70
CA GLY A 92 -7.50 8.91 -20.79
C GLY A 92 -6.64 10.00 -20.16
N PHE A 93 -5.31 9.92 -20.31
CA PHE A 93 -4.35 10.89 -19.81
C PHE A 93 -3.91 11.90 -20.89
N ARG A 94 -4.55 11.90 -22.06
CA ARG A 94 -4.40 12.99 -23.04
C ARG A 94 -5.21 14.21 -22.60
N ASP A 95 -4.70 15.40 -22.92
CA ASP A 95 -5.38 16.69 -22.69
C ASP A 95 -5.86 16.88 -21.24
N GLN A 96 -5.00 16.55 -20.27
CA GLN A 96 -5.35 16.71 -18.86
C GLN A 96 -5.46 18.17 -18.45
N HIS A 97 -6.32 18.42 -17.48
CA HIS A 97 -6.55 19.73 -16.89
C HIS A 97 -6.44 19.66 -15.37
N VAL A 98 -5.96 20.73 -14.77
CA VAL A 98 -6.06 20.98 -13.32
C VAL A 98 -7.34 21.76 -13.04
N ILE A 99 -7.93 21.56 -11.86
CA ILE A 99 -9.04 22.39 -11.36
C ILE A 99 -8.60 23.10 -10.09
N ASP A 100 -8.73 24.43 -10.07
CA ASP A 100 -8.40 25.23 -8.88
C ASP A 100 -9.55 25.28 -7.87
N ALA A 101 -9.34 25.97 -6.75
CA ALA A 101 -10.33 26.06 -5.66
C ALA A 101 -11.62 26.78 -6.08
N ASP A 102 -11.55 27.69 -7.06
CA ASP A 102 -12.69 28.44 -7.60
C ASP A 102 -13.44 27.62 -8.68
N GLY A 103 -12.95 26.42 -9.01
CA GLY A 103 -13.54 25.54 -10.01
C GLY A 103 -13.13 25.87 -11.44
N LYS A 104 -12.16 26.78 -11.63
CA LYS A 104 -11.61 27.09 -12.94
C LYS A 104 -10.64 26.00 -13.36
N THR A 105 -10.72 25.60 -14.63
CA THR A 105 -9.83 24.61 -15.21
C THR A 105 -8.70 25.28 -16.00
N LEU A 106 -7.51 24.68 -15.94
CA LEU A 106 -6.35 25.08 -16.73
C LEU A 106 -5.69 23.82 -17.32
N PRO A 107 -5.15 23.86 -18.55
CA PRO A 107 -4.41 22.73 -19.08
C PRO A 107 -3.18 22.42 -18.23
N VAL A 108 -2.71 21.18 -18.27
CA VAL A 108 -1.42 20.84 -17.66
C VAL A 108 -0.27 21.49 -18.44
N ASN A 109 0.73 22.01 -17.73
CA ASN A 109 1.91 22.63 -18.34
C ASN A 109 2.86 21.59 -18.93
N ASN A 110 2.91 20.41 -18.30
CA ASN A 110 3.68 19.26 -18.75
C ASN A 110 2.79 18.01 -18.60
N PRO A 111 2.93 17.01 -19.48
CA PRO A 111 2.22 15.75 -19.30
C PRO A 111 2.66 15.07 -18.00
N MET A 112 1.72 14.39 -17.34
CA MET A 112 2.03 13.51 -16.22
C MET A 112 2.97 12.40 -16.67
N ARG A 113 4.06 12.18 -15.94
CA ARG A 113 5.03 11.11 -16.22
C ARG A 113 4.78 9.89 -15.36
N VAL A 114 5.30 8.74 -15.80
CA VAL A 114 5.31 7.51 -14.98
C VAL A 114 6.01 7.75 -13.64
N TYR A 115 7.09 8.54 -13.62
CA TYR A 115 7.76 9.00 -12.40
C TYR A 115 6.81 9.65 -11.39
N ASP A 116 5.90 10.52 -11.86
CA ASP A 116 4.95 11.23 -10.99
C ASP A 116 3.96 10.29 -10.29
N LEU A 117 3.70 9.13 -10.89
CA LEU A 117 2.88 8.09 -10.28
C LEU A 117 3.60 7.46 -9.08
N LEU A 118 4.88 7.10 -9.25
CA LEU A 118 5.72 6.46 -8.23
C LEU A 118 6.03 7.37 -7.04
N THR A 119 6.01 8.68 -7.23
CA THR A 119 6.32 9.68 -6.20
C THR A 119 5.08 10.34 -5.60
N MET A 120 3.87 9.99 -6.06
CA MET A 120 2.61 10.66 -5.67
C MET A 120 2.63 12.18 -5.95
N THR A 121 3.27 12.57 -7.05
CA THR A 121 3.31 13.97 -7.54
C THR A 121 2.47 14.19 -8.80
N SER A 122 1.59 13.25 -9.12
CA SER A 122 0.76 13.25 -10.33
C SER A 122 -0.36 14.29 -10.35
N GLY A 123 -0.86 14.71 -9.17
CA GLY A 123 -2.08 15.52 -9.06
C GLY A 123 -3.37 14.69 -8.99
N LEU A 124 -3.29 13.36 -9.13
CA LEU A 124 -4.42 12.46 -8.92
C LEU A 124 -4.76 12.39 -7.43
N CYS A 125 -6.04 12.51 -7.10
CA CYS A 125 -6.53 12.45 -5.73
C CYS A 125 -7.39 11.20 -5.50
N TYR A 126 -7.57 10.81 -4.23
CA TYR A 126 -8.65 9.90 -3.85
C TYR A 126 -10.01 10.63 -3.85
N PRO A 127 -11.15 9.91 -3.95
CA PRO A 127 -12.47 10.52 -3.84
C PRO A 127 -12.65 11.20 -2.48
N GLY A 128 -13.32 12.35 -2.46
CA GLY A 128 -13.59 13.11 -1.23
C GLY A 128 -14.43 14.35 -1.48
N SER A 129 -14.61 15.19 -0.45
CA SER A 129 -15.47 16.38 -0.50
C SER A 129 -14.71 17.70 -0.48
N ASP A 130 -13.45 17.71 -0.06
CA ASP A 130 -12.78 18.94 0.38
C ASP A 130 -12.41 19.86 -0.79
N THR A 131 -12.00 19.29 -1.92
CA THR A 131 -11.58 20.03 -3.12
C THR A 131 -12.43 19.71 -4.34
N PRO A 132 -12.50 20.60 -5.35
CA PRO A 132 -13.19 20.30 -6.61
C PRO A 132 -12.69 19.02 -7.30
N ALA A 133 -11.38 18.76 -7.30
CA ALA A 133 -10.80 17.54 -7.85
C ALA A 133 -11.29 16.29 -7.11
N GLN A 134 -11.28 16.30 -5.77
CA GLN A 134 -11.77 15.17 -4.97
C GLN A 134 -13.26 14.91 -5.17
N ARG A 135 -14.07 15.96 -5.33
CA ARG A 135 -15.51 15.83 -5.63
C ARG A 135 -15.75 15.23 -7.01
N ALA A 136 -14.97 15.62 -8.01
CA ALA A 136 -15.03 15.02 -9.34
C ALA A 136 -14.64 13.53 -9.29
N MET A 137 -13.57 13.19 -8.54
CA MET A 137 -13.17 11.81 -8.31
C MET A 137 -14.24 11.01 -7.55
N ALA A 138 -14.90 11.61 -6.54
CA ALA A 138 -15.99 10.98 -5.81
C ALA A 138 -17.18 10.64 -6.72
N LYS A 139 -17.55 11.56 -7.62
CA LYS A 139 -18.57 11.29 -8.63
C LYS A 139 -18.18 10.12 -9.53
N LEU A 140 -16.95 10.11 -10.04
CA LEU A 140 -16.46 9.00 -10.86
C LEU A 140 -16.52 7.65 -10.11
N TYR A 141 -16.09 7.62 -8.84
CA TYR A 141 -16.15 6.41 -8.03
C TYR A 141 -17.58 5.92 -7.79
N ALA A 142 -18.55 6.82 -7.67
CA ALA A 142 -19.96 6.45 -7.58
C ALA A 142 -20.49 5.84 -8.89
N GLU A 143 -20.04 6.33 -10.04
CA GLU A 143 -20.37 5.74 -11.34
C GLU A 143 -19.73 4.34 -11.50
N LEU A 144 -18.45 4.20 -11.12
CA LEU A 144 -17.75 2.90 -11.14
C LEU A 144 -18.40 1.89 -10.20
N GLU A 145 -18.89 2.34 -9.04
CA GLU A 145 -19.65 1.51 -8.10
C GLU A 145 -20.95 1.02 -8.74
N ALA A 146 -21.70 1.91 -9.40
CA ALA A 146 -22.91 1.54 -10.11
C ALA A 146 -22.64 0.53 -11.24
N ASP A 147 -21.59 0.74 -12.04
CA ASP A 147 -21.18 -0.19 -13.10
C ASP A 147 -20.77 -1.55 -12.52
N SER A 148 -20.08 -1.55 -11.39
CA SER A 148 -19.70 -2.77 -10.67
C SER A 148 -20.91 -3.57 -10.20
N LEU A 149 -21.87 -2.91 -9.56
CA LEU A 149 -23.12 -3.54 -9.11
C LEU A 149 -23.97 -4.05 -10.29
N ALA A 150 -23.86 -3.40 -11.44
CA ALA A 150 -24.51 -3.83 -12.69
C ALA A 150 -23.76 -4.93 -13.45
N GLY A 151 -22.57 -5.35 -13.00
CA GLY A 151 -21.74 -6.36 -13.68
C GLY A 151 -21.04 -5.86 -14.94
N ASN A 152 -20.92 -4.53 -15.12
CA ASN A 152 -20.36 -3.87 -16.30
C ASN A 152 -19.08 -3.09 -15.98
N LEU A 153 -18.39 -3.44 -14.88
CA LEU A 153 -17.16 -2.77 -14.48
C LEU A 153 -16.09 -2.93 -15.57
N PRO A 154 -15.47 -1.84 -16.04
CA PRO A 154 -14.33 -1.93 -16.96
C PRO A 154 -13.14 -2.64 -16.32
N ASP A 155 -12.19 -3.06 -17.16
CA ASP A 155 -10.91 -3.59 -16.69
C ASP A 155 -10.01 -2.50 -16.08
N THR A 156 -8.82 -2.89 -15.60
CA THR A 156 -7.88 -1.97 -14.96
C THR A 156 -7.47 -0.80 -15.87
N VAL A 157 -7.24 -1.03 -17.15
CA VAL A 157 -6.93 0.04 -18.12
C VAL A 157 -8.13 0.95 -18.34
N GLY A 158 -9.34 0.39 -18.52
CA GLY A 158 -10.58 1.14 -18.70
C GLY A 158 -10.93 2.02 -17.51
N VAL A 159 -10.78 1.50 -16.28
CA VAL A 159 -10.96 2.27 -15.04
C VAL A 159 -9.93 3.40 -14.95
N ALA A 160 -8.65 3.12 -15.22
CA ALA A 160 -7.59 4.14 -15.19
C ALA A 160 -7.81 5.24 -16.25
N ASN A 161 -8.26 4.89 -17.46
CA ASN A 161 -8.60 5.88 -18.49
C ASN A 161 -9.75 6.80 -18.05
N ARG A 162 -10.74 6.29 -17.30
CA ARG A 162 -11.77 7.16 -16.71
C ARG A 162 -11.20 8.06 -15.61
N MET A 163 -10.29 7.57 -14.79
CA MET A 163 -9.59 8.39 -13.80
C MET A 163 -8.76 9.50 -14.44
N GLY A 164 -8.07 9.21 -15.55
CA GLY A 164 -7.26 10.20 -16.28
C GLY A 164 -8.04 11.40 -16.82
N ARG A 165 -9.34 11.19 -17.12
CA ARG A 165 -10.28 12.22 -17.59
C ARG A 165 -10.81 13.11 -16.45
N ALA A 166 -10.63 12.71 -15.19
CA ALA A 166 -10.98 13.56 -14.06
C ALA A 166 -9.94 14.69 -13.92
N PRO A 167 -10.36 15.90 -13.50
CA PRO A 167 -9.41 17.01 -13.34
C PRO A 167 -8.44 16.75 -12.19
N LEU A 168 -7.18 17.15 -12.38
CA LEU A 168 -6.10 17.02 -11.40
C LEU A 168 -6.22 18.11 -10.32
N ALA A 169 -5.77 17.79 -9.11
CA ALA A 169 -5.76 18.72 -7.98
C ALA A 169 -4.66 19.80 -8.08
N PHE A 170 -3.61 19.55 -8.87
CA PHE A 170 -2.50 20.46 -9.13
C PHE A 170 -1.71 19.99 -10.36
N GLN A 171 -0.78 20.84 -10.82
CA GLN A 171 0.07 20.56 -11.98
C GLN A 171 1.02 19.38 -11.71
N PRO A 172 1.10 18.35 -12.57
CA PRO A 172 2.01 17.22 -12.38
C PRO A 172 3.43 17.67 -12.01
N GLY A 173 4.01 17.03 -11.00
CA GLY A 173 5.34 17.35 -10.47
C GLY A 173 5.40 18.56 -9.54
N SER A 174 4.33 19.33 -9.32
CA SER A 174 4.42 20.57 -8.50
C SER A 174 4.27 20.36 -6.99
N ARG A 175 3.50 19.36 -6.57
CA ARG A 175 3.17 19.08 -5.16
C ARG A 175 3.11 17.59 -4.92
N TRP A 176 3.00 17.19 -3.66
CA TRP A 176 2.70 15.83 -3.25
C TRP A 176 1.24 15.71 -2.81
N LEU A 177 0.56 14.65 -3.22
CA LEU A 177 -0.77 14.27 -2.72
C LEU A 177 -0.98 12.77 -2.84
N TYR A 178 -1.34 12.16 -1.72
CA TYR A 178 -1.71 10.75 -1.71
C TYR A 178 -3.02 10.51 -2.46
N GLY A 179 -3.01 9.58 -3.41
CA GLY A 179 -4.15 9.33 -4.29
C GLY A 179 -4.07 8.01 -5.04
N VAL A 180 -4.79 7.97 -6.16
CA VAL A 180 -4.96 6.79 -7.03
C VAL A 180 -3.78 6.52 -7.97
N SER A 181 -2.64 7.20 -7.79
CA SER A 181 -1.46 7.07 -8.66
C SER A 181 -0.98 5.62 -8.83
N ALA A 182 -1.06 4.82 -7.78
CA ALA A 182 -0.66 3.41 -7.82
C ALA A 182 -1.66 2.52 -8.60
N ASP A 183 -2.95 2.89 -8.62
CA ASP A 183 -3.94 2.20 -9.45
C ASP A 183 -3.69 2.47 -10.93
N VAL A 184 -3.36 3.71 -11.27
CA VAL A 184 -2.96 4.12 -12.63
C VAL A 184 -1.64 3.46 -13.02
N LEU A 185 -0.66 3.37 -12.11
CA LEU A 185 0.58 2.64 -12.37
C LEU A 185 0.32 1.16 -12.68
N GLY A 186 -0.63 0.53 -12.00
CA GLY A 186 -1.10 -0.81 -12.32
C GLY A 186 -1.64 -0.95 -13.75
N ALA A 187 -2.36 0.06 -14.24
CA ALA A 187 -2.82 0.09 -15.63
C ALA A 187 -1.67 0.32 -16.63
N VAL A 188 -0.67 1.14 -16.29
CA VAL A 188 0.55 1.30 -17.11
C VAL A 188 1.29 -0.02 -17.21
N ILE A 189 1.47 -0.75 -16.11
CA ILE A 189 2.09 -2.09 -16.10
C ILE A 189 1.36 -3.00 -17.07
N GLN A 190 0.03 -3.08 -16.99
CA GLN A 190 -0.79 -3.91 -17.87
C GLN A 190 -0.67 -3.52 -19.35
N ALA A 191 -0.66 -2.23 -19.66
CA ALA A 191 -0.51 -1.73 -21.02
C ALA A 191 0.88 -2.05 -21.62
N VAL A 192 1.94 -1.98 -20.80
CA VAL A 192 3.32 -2.23 -21.23
C VAL A 192 3.60 -3.72 -21.35
N SER A 193 3.21 -4.53 -20.36
CA SER A 193 3.46 -5.96 -20.35
C SER A 193 2.55 -6.75 -21.29
N GLY A 194 1.38 -6.19 -21.64
CA GLY A 194 0.33 -6.89 -22.37
C GLY A 194 -0.37 -7.98 -21.56
N GLN A 195 -0.14 -8.04 -20.24
CA GLN A 195 -0.73 -9.01 -19.33
C GLN A 195 -1.65 -8.33 -18.30
N PRO A 196 -2.73 -9.00 -17.84
CA PRO A 196 -3.48 -8.58 -16.67
C PRO A 196 -2.55 -8.30 -15.47
N LEU A 197 -2.87 -7.28 -14.66
CA LEU A 197 -1.96 -6.83 -13.59
C LEU A 197 -1.75 -7.92 -12.53
N ASP A 198 -2.79 -8.68 -12.21
CA ASP A 198 -2.75 -9.81 -11.29
C ASP A 198 -1.84 -10.94 -11.80
N GLU A 199 -1.92 -11.25 -13.09
CA GLU A 199 -1.04 -12.25 -13.73
C GLU A 199 0.42 -11.76 -13.77
N TYR A 200 0.67 -10.53 -14.19
CA TYR A 200 2.02 -9.96 -14.26
C TYR A 200 2.68 -9.94 -12.88
N MET A 201 1.96 -9.47 -11.83
CA MET A 201 2.51 -9.44 -10.47
C MET A 201 2.73 -10.85 -9.90
N ALA A 202 1.90 -11.83 -10.26
CA ALA A 202 2.15 -13.21 -9.87
C ALA A 202 3.46 -13.72 -10.48
N GLU A 203 3.64 -13.56 -11.79
CA GLU A 203 4.81 -14.03 -12.53
C GLU A 203 6.12 -13.39 -12.03
N VAL A 204 6.16 -12.07 -11.88
CA VAL A 204 7.44 -11.36 -11.63
C VAL A 204 7.76 -11.19 -10.14
N LEU A 205 6.80 -11.41 -9.24
CA LEU A 205 6.96 -11.11 -7.83
C LEU A 205 6.47 -12.23 -6.90
N PHE A 206 5.22 -12.67 -7.03
CA PHE A 206 4.67 -13.60 -6.03
C PHE A 206 5.23 -15.01 -6.18
N GLU A 207 5.29 -15.55 -7.40
CA GLU A 207 5.80 -16.90 -7.66
C GLU A 207 7.30 -17.04 -7.33
N PRO A 208 8.21 -16.13 -7.76
CA PRO A 208 9.63 -16.21 -7.43
C PRO A 208 9.92 -16.13 -5.93
N LEU A 209 9.07 -15.41 -5.18
CA LEU A 209 9.21 -15.26 -3.72
C LEU A 209 8.43 -16.30 -2.92
N GLY A 210 7.72 -17.22 -3.59
CA GLY A 210 6.91 -18.23 -2.93
C GLY A 210 5.70 -17.68 -2.16
N MET A 211 5.20 -16.50 -2.53
CA MET A 211 4.08 -15.80 -1.89
C MET A 211 2.73 -16.38 -2.34
N ARG A 212 2.45 -17.63 -1.95
CA ARG A 212 1.32 -18.44 -2.46
C ARG A 212 -0.05 -17.97 -1.99
N ASP A 213 -0.10 -17.09 -1.01
CA ASP A 213 -1.32 -16.59 -0.39
C ASP A 213 -1.52 -15.08 -0.65
N THR A 214 -0.69 -14.50 -1.51
CA THR A 214 -0.78 -13.11 -1.94
C THR A 214 -1.45 -13.02 -3.29
N GLY A 215 -2.44 -12.15 -3.42
CA GLY A 215 -3.14 -11.94 -4.67
C GLY A 215 -4.30 -10.96 -4.55
N PHE A 216 -4.91 -10.64 -5.68
CA PHE A 216 -6.08 -9.75 -5.74
C PHE A 216 -7.39 -10.47 -5.44
N VAL A 217 -7.40 -11.80 -5.50
CA VAL A 217 -8.57 -12.66 -5.31
C VAL A 217 -8.27 -13.69 -4.23
N VAL A 218 -9.24 -13.94 -3.35
CA VAL A 218 -9.16 -15.04 -2.38
C VAL A 218 -9.78 -16.29 -3.02
N PRO A 219 -9.00 -17.35 -3.26
CA PRO A 219 -9.54 -18.60 -3.80
C PRO A 219 -10.64 -19.18 -2.90
N PRO A 220 -11.69 -19.82 -3.45
CA PRO A 220 -12.80 -20.38 -2.68
C PRO A 220 -12.37 -21.27 -1.51
N GLU A 221 -11.34 -22.09 -1.71
CA GLU A 221 -10.79 -23.00 -0.72
C GLU A 221 -10.03 -22.29 0.42
N LYS A 222 -9.65 -21.02 0.24
CA LYS A 222 -8.94 -20.20 1.23
C LYS A 222 -9.85 -19.19 1.93
N VAL A 223 -11.12 -19.07 1.54
CA VAL A 223 -12.07 -18.11 2.14
C VAL A 223 -12.16 -18.27 3.66
N GLY A 224 -12.07 -19.51 4.18
CA GLY A 224 -12.07 -19.78 5.62
C GLY A 224 -10.88 -19.19 6.39
N ARG A 225 -9.80 -18.80 5.70
CA ARG A 225 -8.63 -18.14 6.31
C ARG A 225 -8.73 -16.61 6.29
N LEU A 226 -9.68 -16.05 5.54
CA LEU A 226 -9.85 -14.60 5.41
C LEU A 226 -10.41 -14.02 6.71
N ALA A 227 -9.60 -13.23 7.39
CA ALA A 227 -10.04 -12.55 8.59
C ALA A 227 -11.16 -11.55 8.27
N THR A 228 -12.06 -11.34 9.22
CA THR A 228 -13.12 -10.33 9.12
C THR A 228 -12.53 -8.94 9.34
N LEU A 229 -12.84 -8.01 8.43
CA LEU A 229 -12.45 -6.60 8.57
C LEU A 229 -13.42 -5.92 9.53
N TYR A 230 -12.90 -5.10 10.44
CA TYR A 230 -13.69 -4.31 11.38
C TYR A 230 -13.46 -2.81 11.19
N GLU A 231 -14.37 -2.02 11.75
CA GLU A 231 -14.26 -0.57 11.90
C GLU A 231 -14.77 -0.15 13.28
N HIS A 232 -14.30 1.00 13.78
CA HIS A 232 -14.93 1.63 14.93
C HIS A 232 -16.16 2.41 14.48
N ARG A 233 -17.34 1.91 14.85
CA ARG A 233 -18.62 2.60 14.69
C ARG A 233 -19.17 2.89 16.07
N ASP A 234 -19.44 4.16 16.37
CA ASP A 234 -19.93 4.60 17.69
C ASP A 234 -19.05 4.14 18.87
N GLY A 235 -17.73 4.10 18.65
CA GLY A 235 -16.76 3.68 19.67
C GLY A 235 -16.67 2.16 19.90
N ILE A 236 -17.38 1.34 19.13
CA ILE A 236 -17.33 -0.13 19.21
C ILE A 236 -16.85 -0.75 17.89
N LEU A 237 -16.20 -1.90 18.00
CA LEU A 237 -15.76 -2.68 16.84
C LEU A 237 -16.97 -3.32 16.15
N SER A 238 -17.21 -2.92 14.91
CA SER A 238 -18.30 -3.43 14.05
C SER A 238 -17.70 -4.07 12.79
N PRO A 239 -18.23 -5.23 12.34
CA PRO A 239 -17.73 -5.85 11.11
C PRO A 239 -18.07 -5.00 9.89
N VAL A 240 -17.12 -4.88 8.97
CA VAL A 240 -17.31 -4.26 7.66
C VAL A 240 -17.84 -5.31 6.71
N LEU A 241 -19.10 -5.16 6.31
CA LEU A 241 -19.80 -6.06 5.40
C LEU A 241 -20.04 -5.35 4.07
N PRO A 242 -19.13 -5.48 3.08
CA PRO A 242 -19.35 -4.89 1.77
C PRO A 242 -20.54 -5.57 1.08
N ALA A 243 -21.33 -4.79 0.33
CA ALA A 243 -22.40 -5.37 -0.47
C ALA A 243 -21.80 -6.31 -1.54
N PRO A 244 -22.40 -7.49 -1.80
CA PRO A 244 -21.95 -8.37 -2.87
C PRO A 244 -21.88 -7.61 -4.20
N GLY A 245 -20.76 -7.75 -4.92
CA GLY A 245 -20.57 -7.04 -6.20
C GLY A 245 -20.16 -5.58 -6.08
N SER A 246 -20.13 -4.98 -4.88
CA SER A 246 -19.61 -3.60 -4.67
C SER A 246 -18.14 -3.49 -5.00
N LEU A 247 -17.63 -2.31 -5.33
CA LEU A 247 -16.19 -2.10 -5.48
C LEU A 247 -15.43 -2.40 -4.20
N ASN A 248 -16.04 -2.54 -3.03
CA ASN A 248 -15.33 -2.92 -1.79
C ASN A 248 -15.32 -4.44 -1.52
N ASP A 249 -16.09 -5.20 -2.28
CA ASP A 249 -16.06 -6.67 -2.32
C ASP A 249 -14.98 -7.17 -3.32
N ARG A 250 -13.77 -6.61 -3.20
CA ARG A 250 -12.67 -6.69 -4.19
C ARG A 250 -12.00 -8.05 -4.34
N TYR A 251 -12.31 -9.00 -3.45
CA TYR A 251 -11.56 -10.24 -3.30
C TYR A 251 -12.25 -11.45 -3.96
N ALA A 252 -13.39 -11.22 -4.59
CA ALA A 252 -13.94 -12.07 -5.65
C ALA A 252 -13.39 -11.58 -7.01
N ARG A 253 -13.17 -12.50 -7.98
CA ARG A 253 -12.58 -12.16 -9.29
C ARG A 253 -13.36 -11.06 -10.01
N ARG A 254 -12.67 -9.99 -10.42
CA ARG A 254 -13.24 -8.81 -11.10
C ARG A 254 -12.37 -8.39 -12.29
N ALA A 255 -12.96 -7.63 -13.20
CA ALA A 255 -12.25 -7.04 -14.35
C ALA A 255 -11.20 -6.01 -13.91
N PHE A 256 -11.48 -5.22 -12.87
CA PHE A 256 -10.56 -4.25 -12.28
C PHE A 256 -9.86 -4.82 -11.04
N VAL A 257 -8.53 -4.71 -11.02
CA VAL A 257 -7.69 -4.95 -9.85
C VAL A 257 -6.92 -3.68 -9.46
N SER A 258 -6.92 -3.35 -8.16
CA SER A 258 -6.43 -2.08 -7.63
C SER A 258 -4.95 -2.16 -7.23
N GLY A 259 -4.04 -1.66 -8.07
CA GLY A 259 -2.61 -1.52 -7.74
C GLY A 259 -2.32 -0.61 -6.54
N GLY A 260 -3.31 0.16 -6.09
CA GLY A 260 -3.26 1.00 -4.90
C GLY A 260 -3.72 0.34 -3.61
N GLY A 261 -4.46 -0.77 -3.66
CA GLY A 261 -5.10 -1.28 -2.45
C GLY A 261 -5.82 -2.62 -2.53
N GLY A 262 -5.56 -3.41 -3.58
CA GLY A 262 -6.35 -4.59 -3.91
C GLY A 262 -5.82 -5.92 -3.38
N LEU A 263 -4.62 -5.99 -2.80
CA LEU A 263 -4.06 -7.28 -2.39
C LEU A 263 -4.61 -7.75 -1.03
N VAL A 264 -4.80 -9.07 -0.94
CA VAL A 264 -4.69 -9.83 0.31
C VAL A 264 -3.30 -10.46 0.42
N SER A 265 -2.88 -10.74 1.64
CA SER A 265 -1.63 -11.44 1.92
C SER A 265 -1.67 -12.10 3.30
N THR A 266 -0.66 -12.92 3.60
CA THR A 266 -0.33 -13.41 4.95
C THR A 266 0.87 -12.64 5.49
N ILE A 267 1.18 -12.84 6.78
CA ILE A 267 2.39 -12.29 7.40
C ILE A 267 3.67 -12.91 6.85
N ASP A 268 3.62 -14.18 6.45
CA ASP A 268 4.78 -14.91 5.92
C ASP A 268 5.10 -14.50 4.48
N ASP A 269 4.08 -14.29 3.65
CA ASP A 269 4.27 -13.77 2.29
C ASP A 269 4.83 -12.33 2.32
N LEU A 270 4.33 -11.49 3.23
CA LEU A 270 4.88 -10.15 3.45
C LEU A 270 6.33 -10.21 3.96
N LEU A 271 6.67 -11.23 4.77
CA LEU A 271 8.04 -11.43 5.21
C LEU A 271 8.94 -11.82 4.05
N ALA A 272 8.49 -12.66 3.11
CA ALA A 272 9.25 -12.98 1.90
C ALA A 272 9.53 -11.72 1.07
N PHE A 273 8.50 -10.90 0.82
CA PHE A 273 8.66 -9.61 0.13
C PHE A 273 9.64 -8.67 0.85
N ALA A 274 9.49 -8.51 2.16
CA ALA A 274 10.36 -7.65 2.96
C ALA A 274 11.81 -8.17 3.02
N ARG A 275 12.02 -9.50 3.06
CA ARG A 275 13.35 -10.12 3.02
C ARG A 275 14.02 -9.89 1.66
N MET A 276 13.28 -9.98 0.56
CA MET A 276 13.79 -9.64 -0.78
C MET A 276 14.27 -8.19 -0.84
N LEU A 277 13.49 -7.24 -0.32
CA LEU A 277 13.89 -5.83 -0.24
C LEU A 277 15.11 -5.63 0.67
N LEU A 278 15.13 -6.27 1.85
CA LEU A 278 16.26 -6.20 2.79
C LEU A 278 17.57 -6.71 2.16
N ALA A 279 17.48 -7.76 1.35
CA ALA A 279 18.59 -8.37 0.64
C ALA A 279 18.94 -7.67 -0.69
N GLY A 280 18.34 -6.51 -0.98
CA GLY A 280 18.67 -5.72 -2.16
C GLY A 280 18.17 -6.31 -3.48
N GLY A 281 17.01 -6.97 -3.46
CA GLY A 281 16.29 -7.39 -4.66
C GLY A 281 16.33 -8.89 -4.95
N GLU A 282 16.90 -9.70 -4.06
CA GLU A 282 17.04 -11.15 -4.22
C GLU A 282 16.57 -11.89 -2.96
N LEU A 283 15.93 -13.04 -3.13
CA LEU A 283 15.59 -13.95 -2.04
C LEU A 283 15.91 -15.38 -2.44
N ASP A 284 16.68 -16.09 -1.62
CA ASP A 284 16.96 -17.52 -1.78
C ASP A 284 17.42 -17.93 -3.20
N GLY A 285 18.19 -17.05 -3.86
CA GLY A 285 18.74 -17.23 -5.21
C GLY A 285 17.90 -16.65 -6.35
N GLU A 286 16.66 -16.26 -6.07
CA GLU A 286 15.75 -15.65 -7.04
C GLU A 286 15.85 -14.12 -6.99
N ARG A 287 16.25 -13.51 -8.12
CA ARG A 287 16.40 -12.06 -8.25
C ARG A 287 15.17 -11.45 -8.90
N VAL A 288 14.46 -10.63 -8.15
CA VAL A 288 13.29 -9.86 -8.63
C VAL A 288 13.71 -8.48 -9.14
N LEU A 289 14.65 -7.82 -8.44
CA LEU A 289 15.19 -6.51 -8.84
C LEU A 289 16.70 -6.47 -8.65
N SER A 290 17.37 -5.56 -9.35
CA SER A 290 18.74 -5.19 -9.01
C SER A 290 18.79 -4.42 -7.69
N ARG A 291 19.96 -4.43 -7.05
CA ARG A 291 20.24 -3.58 -5.88
C ARG A 291 19.93 -2.11 -6.15
N ARG A 292 20.23 -1.62 -7.37
CA ARG A 292 19.98 -0.23 -7.76
C ARG A 292 18.49 0.07 -7.91
N GLY A 293 17.70 -0.90 -8.36
CA GLY A 293 16.23 -0.79 -8.42
C GLY A 293 15.62 -0.68 -7.02
N VAL A 294 16.06 -1.53 -6.08
CA VAL A 294 15.63 -1.44 -4.67
C VAL A 294 16.07 -0.13 -4.03
N GLU A 295 17.32 0.29 -4.24
CA GLU A 295 17.80 1.60 -3.79
C GLU A 295 16.89 2.69 -4.34
N TRP A 296 16.66 2.76 -5.66
CA TRP A 296 15.80 3.77 -6.24
C TRP A 296 14.40 3.81 -5.60
N LEU A 297 13.74 2.67 -5.42
CA LEU A 297 12.42 2.59 -4.77
C LEU A 297 12.39 3.09 -3.33
N THR A 298 13.52 2.98 -2.63
CA THR A 298 13.61 3.22 -1.18
C THR A 298 14.30 4.56 -0.86
N HIS A 299 14.52 5.42 -1.86
CA HIS A 299 14.99 6.79 -1.66
C HIS A 299 13.86 7.81 -1.64
N ASN A 300 14.10 8.93 -0.96
CA ASN A 300 13.26 10.10 -1.13
C ASN A 300 13.47 10.72 -2.50
N HIS A 301 12.37 10.89 -3.23
CA HIS A 301 12.32 11.52 -4.54
C HIS A 301 11.66 12.90 -4.53
N LEU A 302 11.12 13.32 -3.37
CA LEU A 302 10.50 14.62 -3.23
C LEU A 302 11.55 15.72 -3.12
N THR A 303 11.35 16.79 -3.88
CA THR A 303 12.00 18.09 -3.66
C THR A 303 11.54 18.68 -2.32
N LEU A 304 12.29 19.67 -1.80
CA LEU A 304 11.89 20.38 -0.59
C LEU A 304 10.51 21.06 -0.73
N ALA A 305 10.19 21.59 -1.92
CA ALA A 305 8.91 22.24 -2.19
C ALA A 305 7.73 21.24 -2.18
N GLN A 306 7.91 20.05 -2.77
CA GLN A 306 6.90 18.98 -2.73
C GLN A 306 6.76 18.40 -1.31
N ALA A 307 7.87 18.19 -0.60
CA ALA A 307 7.85 17.69 0.77
C ALA A 307 7.12 18.65 1.72
N ALA A 308 7.23 19.96 1.49
CA ALA A 308 6.51 20.98 2.27
C ALA A 308 4.99 20.93 2.09
N THR A 309 4.45 20.20 1.09
CA THR A 309 3.01 20.06 0.88
C THR A 309 2.43 18.79 1.49
N VAL A 310 3.25 17.92 2.10
CA VAL A 310 2.80 16.68 2.75
C VAL A 310 2.02 17.04 4.03
N PRO A 311 0.72 16.74 4.13
CA PRO A 311 -0.12 17.25 5.22
C PRO A 311 -0.16 16.31 6.44
N TRP A 312 0.78 15.39 6.57
CA TRP A 312 0.72 14.31 7.56
C TRP A 312 1.83 14.44 8.60
N ASP A 313 1.45 14.67 9.86
CA ASP A 313 2.40 14.73 10.98
C ASP A 313 3.20 13.43 11.14
N THR A 314 2.61 12.29 10.75
CA THR A 314 3.28 10.98 10.74
C THR A 314 4.40 10.87 9.71
N MET A 315 4.46 11.78 8.75
CA MET A 315 5.53 11.87 7.75
C MET A 315 6.65 12.84 8.17
N ASN A 316 6.57 13.47 9.35
CA ASN A 316 7.68 14.28 9.86
C ASN A 316 8.95 13.43 10.02
N GLY A 317 10.06 13.93 9.46
CA GLY A 317 11.33 13.20 9.41
C GLY A 317 11.43 12.16 8.29
N TYR A 318 10.35 11.94 7.51
CA TYR A 318 10.34 11.04 6.37
C TYR A 318 10.29 11.78 5.04
N GLY A 319 10.85 11.15 4.01
CA GLY A 319 10.61 11.46 2.61
C GLY A 319 9.66 10.44 1.98
N TYR A 320 9.40 10.60 0.68
CA TYR A 320 8.53 9.69 -0.08
C TYR A 320 9.10 9.41 -1.47
N GLY A 321 8.88 8.19 -1.96
CA GLY A 321 9.39 7.70 -3.24
C GLY A 321 9.06 6.22 -3.42
N GLY A 322 9.01 5.74 -4.67
CA GLY A 322 8.73 4.31 -4.95
C GLY A 322 7.45 3.78 -4.28
N LEU A 323 6.45 4.65 -4.12
CA LEU A 323 5.20 4.39 -3.40
C LEU A 323 5.34 3.97 -1.92
N MET A 324 6.41 4.40 -1.26
CA MET A 324 6.66 4.18 0.17
C MET A 324 7.37 5.38 0.81
N ARG A 325 7.51 5.37 2.13
CA ARG A 325 8.31 6.39 2.83
C ARG A 325 9.69 5.87 3.18
N THR A 326 10.61 6.81 3.36
CA THR A 326 11.99 6.56 3.82
C THR A 326 12.34 7.54 4.92
N MET A 327 12.90 7.06 6.04
CA MET A 327 13.33 7.90 7.15
C MET A 327 14.57 8.73 6.75
N LEU A 328 14.44 10.04 6.77
CA LEU A 328 15.52 10.99 6.47
C LEU A 328 16.16 11.53 7.75
N ASP A 329 15.34 11.81 8.75
CA ASP A 329 15.74 12.43 10.01
C ASP A 329 14.96 11.84 11.19
N PRO A 330 15.54 10.83 11.89
CA PRO A 330 14.93 10.22 13.06
C PRO A 330 14.59 11.20 14.17
N ALA A 331 15.34 12.29 14.33
CA ALA A 331 15.11 13.27 15.40
C ALA A 331 13.81 14.07 15.22
N ARG A 332 13.31 14.14 13.98
CA ARG A 332 12.03 14.77 13.65
C ARG A 332 10.87 13.76 13.65
N SER A 333 11.17 12.47 13.63
CA SER A 333 10.13 11.45 13.67
C SER A 333 9.57 11.30 15.08
N HIS A 334 8.26 11.08 15.19
CA HIS A 334 7.59 10.91 16.49
C HIS A 334 7.64 9.45 17.01
N THR A 335 8.57 8.64 16.49
CA THR A 335 8.76 7.22 16.83
C THR A 335 10.23 6.86 16.78
N LEU A 336 10.68 5.87 17.56
CA LEU A 336 12.03 5.34 17.40
C LEU A 336 12.22 4.76 15.99
N GLY A 337 13.39 4.93 15.40
CA GLY A 337 13.71 4.51 14.05
C GLY A 337 15.14 4.84 13.66
N GLU A 338 15.57 4.35 12.50
CA GLU A 338 16.90 4.64 11.96
C GLU A 338 16.80 5.32 10.61
N LYS A 339 17.77 6.18 10.30
CA LYS A 339 17.87 6.81 8.98
C LYS A 339 18.01 5.73 7.91
N GLY A 340 17.23 5.85 6.84
CA GLY A 340 17.26 4.92 5.71
C GLY A 340 16.35 3.71 5.87
N GLU A 341 15.65 3.53 7.01
CA GLU A 341 14.53 2.59 7.01
C GLU A 341 13.46 3.06 6.03
N PHE A 342 12.71 2.09 5.49
CA PHE A 342 11.62 2.36 4.56
C PHE A 342 10.45 1.42 4.81
N GLY A 343 9.30 1.73 4.23
CA GLY A 343 8.10 0.91 4.33
C GLY A 343 6.82 1.70 4.15
N TRP A 344 5.69 1.05 4.40
CA TRP A 344 4.38 1.68 4.26
C TRP A 344 3.32 1.01 5.15
N GLU A 345 2.11 1.55 5.09
CA GLU A 345 0.95 1.06 5.83
C GLU A 345 -0.30 0.94 4.97
N GLY A 346 -1.19 0.06 5.40
CA GLY A 346 -2.51 -0.17 4.86
C GLY A 346 -3.61 0.46 5.72
N TYR A 347 -4.69 0.86 5.08
CA TYR A 347 -5.88 1.43 5.73
C TYR A 347 -6.47 0.52 6.83
N ALA A 348 -6.45 -0.79 6.61
CA ALA A 348 -6.92 -1.79 7.58
C ALA A 348 -5.89 -2.16 8.67
N GLY A 349 -4.76 -1.43 8.74
CA GLY A 349 -3.75 -1.62 9.78
C GLY A 349 -2.71 -2.70 9.47
N ALA A 350 -2.48 -3.02 8.19
CA ALA A 350 -1.24 -3.64 7.75
C ALA A 350 -0.08 -2.64 7.81
N TYR A 351 1.10 -3.06 8.22
CA TYR A 351 2.27 -2.21 8.37
C TYR A 351 3.53 -3.03 8.12
N MET A 352 4.45 -2.45 7.36
CA MET A 352 5.77 -3.01 7.11
C MET A 352 6.81 -1.91 7.26
N THR A 353 7.90 -2.23 7.94
CA THR A 353 9.13 -1.46 7.86
C THR A 353 10.32 -2.39 7.71
N VAL A 354 11.27 -1.97 6.87
CA VAL A 354 12.55 -2.63 6.61
C VAL A 354 13.65 -1.62 6.94
N CYS A 355 14.59 -2.02 7.77
CA CYS A 355 15.73 -1.21 8.15
C CYS A 355 17.03 -1.95 7.79
N PRO A 356 17.68 -1.61 6.66
CA PRO A 356 18.89 -2.30 6.21
C PRO A 356 20.07 -2.21 7.17
N SER A 357 20.32 -1.05 7.78
CA SER A 357 21.41 -0.85 8.75
C SER A 357 21.27 -1.77 9.96
N ALA A 358 20.05 -1.89 10.48
CA ALA A 358 19.69 -2.76 11.59
C ALA A 358 19.47 -4.23 11.21
N LYS A 359 19.45 -4.57 9.91
CA LYS A 359 19.01 -5.88 9.40
C LYS A 359 17.66 -6.31 9.98
N LEU A 360 16.74 -5.35 10.10
CA LEU A 360 15.44 -5.50 10.74
C LEU A 360 14.32 -5.48 9.71
N ILE A 361 13.33 -6.36 9.90
CA ILE A 361 12.00 -6.23 9.35
C ILE A 361 11.01 -6.29 10.52
N LEU A 362 10.07 -5.36 10.55
CA LEU A 362 8.92 -5.39 11.44
C LEU A 362 7.64 -5.37 10.60
N LEU A 363 6.84 -6.42 10.77
CA LEU A 363 5.50 -6.54 10.21
C LEU A 363 4.47 -6.47 11.33
N MET A 364 3.42 -5.70 11.11
CA MET A 364 2.25 -5.70 11.99
C MET A 364 0.98 -5.72 11.14
N LEU A 365 0.10 -6.69 11.39
CA LEU A 365 -1.16 -6.82 10.67
C LEU A 365 -2.32 -6.76 11.66
N GLN A 366 -3.03 -5.64 11.64
CA GLN A 366 -4.37 -5.50 12.21
C GLN A 366 -5.41 -5.74 11.11
N HIS A 367 -6.67 -5.91 11.49
CA HIS A 367 -7.79 -5.94 10.56
C HIS A 367 -8.90 -4.97 10.99
N CYS A 368 -8.50 -3.72 11.18
CA CYS A 368 -9.38 -2.62 11.54
C CYS A 368 -9.12 -1.41 10.65
N THR A 369 -10.16 -0.86 10.03
CA THR A 369 -10.06 0.36 9.22
C THR A 369 -9.55 1.55 10.05
N ASN A 370 -9.07 2.60 9.39
CA ASN A 370 -8.53 3.81 10.03
C ASN A 370 -7.41 3.53 11.05
N SER A 371 -6.63 2.47 10.83
CA SER A 371 -5.52 2.08 11.72
C SER A 371 -4.09 2.33 11.18
N PRO A 372 -3.81 3.22 10.20
CA PRO A 372 -2.43 3.48 9.79
C PRO A 372 -1.66 4.15 10.94
N LEU A 373 -0.46 3.63 11.24
CA LEU A 373 0.38 4.08 12.38
C LEU A 373 -0.39 4.27 13.69
N SER A 374 -1.30 3.36 14.03
CA SER A 374 -2.11 3.46 15.26
C SER A 374 -1.22 3.61 16.52
N PRO A 375 -1.75 4.11 17.65
CA PRO A 375 -1.01 4.16 18.91
C PRO A 375 -0.42 2.80 19.31
N LEU A 376 -1.08 1.69 18.97
CA LEU A 376 -0.55 0.33 19.14
C LEU A 376 0.69 0.10 18.27
N MET A 377 0.64 0.41 16.97
CA MET A 377 1.79 0.28 16.07
C MET A 377 3.00 1.06 16.57
N ARG A 378 2.81 2.32 16.97
CA ARG A 378 3.90 3.17 17.50
C ARG A 378 4.51 2.59 18.77
N ARG A 379 3.69 2.05 19.68
CA ARG A 379 4.15 1.40 20.92
C ARG A 379 4.97 0.14 20.63
N VAL A 380 4.50 -0.75 19.77
CA VAL A 380 5.23 -1.96 19.36
C VAL A 380 6.52 -1.61 18.66
N ARG A 381 6.49 -0.66 17.73
CA ARG A 381 7.67 -0.13 17.06
C ARG A 381 8.73 0.36 18.05
N ASN A 382 8.34 1.19 19.02
CA ASN A 382 9.27 1.66 20.05
C ASN A 382 9.85 0.50 20.88
N ILE A 383 9.06 -0.54 21.17
CA ILE A 383 9.57 -1.75 21.84
C ILE A 383 10.63 -2.43 20.97
N VAL A 384 10.41 -2.57 19.66
CA VAL A 384 11.37 -3.24 18.76
C VAL A 384 12.66 -2.45 18.64
N TYR A 385 12.59 -1.18 18.25
CA TYR A 385 13.79 -0.34 18.04
C TYR A 385 14.60 -0.12 19.33
N ALA A 386 13.97 -0.15 20.50
CA ALA A 386 14.70 -0.10 21.77
C ALA A 386 15.46 -1.40 22.12
N ARG A 387 15.49 -2.42 21.24
CA ARG A 387 16.32 -3.62 21.36
C ARG A 387 17.12 -3.92 20.08
N VAL A 388 17.11 -3.00 19.12
CA VAL A 388 18.04 -3.00 17.99
C VAL A 388 19.31 -2.30 18.47
N GLU A 389 20.47 -2.88 18.18
CA GLU A 389 21.80 -2.33 18.50
C GLU A 389 22.53 -1.94 17.23
#